data_AF-A0A4T0WHJ4-F1
#
_entry.id   AF-A0A4T0WHJ4-F1
#
_cell.length_a   1.000
_cell.length_b   1.000
_cell.length_c   1.000
_cell.angle_alpha   90.00
_cell.angle_beta   90.00
_cell.angle_gamma   90.00
#
_symmetry.space_group_name_H-M   'P 1'
#
loop_
_entity.id
_entity.type
_entity.pdbx_description
1 polymer ?
#
loop_
_entity_poly.entity_id
_entity_poly.type
_entity_poly.pdbx_seq_one_letter_code
_entity_poly.pdbx_strand_id
1 'polypeptide(L)'
;MLVGMIGWTVSGSAFDRIRSEAAGTGIPSCIKFFTTTYKICWDPLVIAYPVEILLFPSRVKGVALLMGSIKDSSFFSQSVNSINLSTLSWKY
;
A
#
# COMPACT_ATOMS: atom_id res chain seq x y z
N MET A 1 2.13 -9.31 6.99
CA MET A 1 2.71 -8.56 5.86
C MET A 1 3.73 -9.39 5.08
N LEU A 2 4.78 -9.91 5.74
CA LEU A 2 5.86 -10.67 5.08
C LEU A 2 5.37 -11.97 4.42
N VAL A 3 4.50 -12.73 5.09
CA VAL A 3 3.87 -13.94 4.50
C VAL A 3 3.02 -13.59 3.27
N GLY A 4 2.29 -12.47 3.29
CA GLY A 4 1.53 -11.99 2.14
C GLY A 4 2.40 -11.57 0.96
N MET A 5 3.57 -10.97 1.25
CA MET A 5 4.58 -10.63 0.24
C MET A 5 5.20 -11.88 -0.39
N ILE A 6 5.56 -12.88 0.41
CA ILE A 6 6.05 -14.17 -0.09
C ILE A 6 4.98 -14.84 -0.97
N GLY A 7 3.74 -14.91 -0.50
CA GLY A 7 2.63 -15.51 -1.26
C GLY A 7 2.36 -14.79 -2.58
N TRP A 8 2.47 -13.46 -2.60
CA TRP A 8 2.35 -12.67 -3.83
C TRP A 8 3.50 -12.98 -4.80
N THR A 9 4.77 -12.95 -4.35
CA THR A 9 5.92 -13.25 -5.20
C THR A 9 5.85 -14.67 -5.78
N VAL A 10 5.49 -15.66 -4.96
CA VAL A 10 5.33 -17.05 -5.41
C VAL A 10 4.20 -17.17 -6.43
N SER A 11 3.03 -16.58 -6.16
CA SER A 11 1.89 -16.62 -7.09
C SER A 11 2.18 -15.90 -8.41
N GLY A 12 2.90 -14.78 -8.37
CA GLY A 12 3.37 -14.07 -9.56
C GLY A 12 4.33 -14.92 -10.40
N SER A 13 5.30 -15.56 -9.76
CA SER A 13 6.24 -16.46 -10.46
C SER A 13 5.57 -17.70 -11.07
N ALA A 14 4.54 -18.24 -10.41
CA ALA A 14 3.77 -19.38 -10.89
C ALA A 14 2.85 -18.99 -12.06
N PHE A 15 2.28 -17.79 -12.02
CA PHE A 15 1.46 -17.25 -13.12
C PHE A 15 2.30 -17.02 -14.38
N ASP A 16 3.52 -16.49 -14.25
CA ASP A 16 4.42 -16.25 -15.39
C ASP A 16 4.88 -17.55 -16.08
N ARG A 17 5.13 -18.61 -15.30
CA ARG A 17 5.62 -19.90 -15.82
C ARG A 17 4.53 -20.79 -16.40
N ILE A 18 3.36 -20.85 -15.75
CA ILE A 18 2.34 -21.87 -16.02
C ILE A 18 1.05 -21.26 -16.60
N ARG A 19 0.86 -19.93 -16.51
CA ARG A 19 -0.40 -19.22 -16.84
C ARG A 19 -1.63 -19.91 -16.24
N SER A 20 -1.50 -20.46 -15.04
CA SER A 20 -2.60 -21.13 -14.34
C SER A 20 -3.57 -20.10 -13.76
N GLU A 21 -4.87 -20.26 -14.01
CA GLU A 21 -5.94 -19.41 -13.44
C GLU A 21 -5.96 -19.41 -11.91
N ALA A 22 -5.56 -20.52 -11.28
CA ALA A 22 -5.44 -20.63 -9.83
C ALA A 22 -4.33 -19.72 -9.26
N ALA A 23 -3.22 -19.57 -9.97
CA ALA A 23 -2.15 -18.63 -9.59
C ALA A 23 -2.58 -17.17 -9.82
N GLY A 24 -3.34 -16.92 -10.88
CA GLY A 24 -3.89 -15.58 -11.18
C GLY A 24 -4.87 -15.08 -10.12
N THR A 25 -5.73 -15.97 -9.59
CA THR A 25 -6.67 -15.65 -8.49
C THR A 25 -5.99 -15.60 -7.11
N GLY A 26 -4.84 -16.26 -6.95
CA GLY A 26 -3.99 -16.19 -5.75
C GLY A 26 -3.36 -14.81 -5.50
N ILE A 27 -3.07 -14.05 -6.57
CA ILE A 27 -2.47 -12.71 -6.46
C ILE A 27 -3.38 -11.70 -5.73
N PRO A 28 -4.64 -11.46 -6.17
CA PRO A 28 -5.51 -10.49 -5.50
C PRO A 28 -5.90 -10.89 -4.07
N SER A 29 -5.93 -12.19 -3.74
CA SER A 29 -6.15 -12.64 -2.36
C SER A 29 -4.95 -12.33 -1.45
N CYS A 30 -3.72 -12.54 -1.92
CA CYS A 30 -2.50 -12.12 -1.21
C CYS A 30 -2.43 -10.60 -1.02
N ILE A 31 -2.81 -9.82 -2.04
CA ILE A 31 -2.88 -8.37 -1.97
C ILE A 31 -3.89 -7.95 -0.88
N LYS A 32 -5.09 -8.52 -0.89
CA LYS A 32 -6.12 -8.21 0.12
C LYS A 32 -5.64 -8.51 1.53
N PHE A 33 -4.97 -9.64 1.74
CA PHE A 33 -4.39 -10.01 3.05
C PHE A 33 -3.32 -9.01 3.50
N PHE A 34 -2.44 -8.60 2.60
CA PHE A 34 -1.45 -7.57 2.85
C PHE A 34 -2.12 -6.26 3.25
N THR A 35 -3.09 -5.78 2.45
CA THR A 35 -3.76 -4.50 2.73
C THR A 35 -4.52 -4.53 4.06
N THR A 36 -5.19 -5.64 4.40
CA THR A 36 -5.89 -5.77 5.69
C THR A 36 -4.92 -5.71 6.87
N THR A 37 -3.80 -6.42 6.80
CA THR A 37 -2.78 -6.38 7.87
C THR A 37 -2.18 -4.98 8.01
N TYR A 38 -1.98 -4.27 6.88
CA TYR A 38 -1.48 -2.90 6.87
C TYR A 38 -2.42 -1.96 7.62
N LYS A 39 -3.72 -2.03 7.29
CA LYS A 39 -4.74 -1.16 7.90
C LYS A 39 -4.91 -1.40 9.40
N ILE A 40 -4.72 -2.63 9.87
CA ILE A 40 -4.85 -2.95 11.30
C ILE A 40 -3.67 -2.40 12.11
N CYS A 41 -2.47 -2.43 11.56
CA CYS A 41 -1.26 -2.13 12.33
C CYS A 41 -0.69 -0.73 12.07
N TRP A 42 -0.71 -0.28 10.81
CA TRP A 42 0.00 0.92 10.38
C TRP A 42 -0.88 2.18 10.37
N ASP A 43 -2.11 2.09 9.88
CA ASP A 43 -3.04 3.23 9.85
C ASP A 43 -3.28 3.87 11.24
N PRO A 44 -3.52 3.13 12.34
CA PRO A 44 -3.67 3.75 13.66
C PRO A 44 -2.35 4.30 14.22
N LEU A 45 -1.22 3.68 13.86
CA LEU A 45 0.11 4.06 14.35
C LEU A 45 0.52 5.45 13.87
N VAL A 46 0.17 5.76 12.61
CA VAL A 46 0.39 7.07 11.99
C VAL A 46 -0.30 8.20 12.77
N ILE A 47 -1.43 7.93 13.43
CA ILE A 47 -2.15 8.93 14.23
C ILE A 47 -1.69 8.93 15.68
N ALA A 48 -1.37 7.77 16.25
CA ALA A 48 -0.93 7.63 17.64
C ALA A 48 0.42 8.34 17.89
N TYR A 49 1.41 8.17 17.01
CA TYR A 49 2.76 8.73 17.20
C TYR A 49 2.80 10.27 17.31
N PRO A 50 2.17 11.05 16.41
CA PRO A 50 2.15 12.50 16.51
C PRO A 50 1.43 12.99 17.77
N VAL A 51 0.43 12.23 18.23
CA VAL A 51 -0.33 12.54 19.44
C VAL A 51 0.52 12.35 20.69
N GLU A 52 1.41 11.36 20.70
CA GLU A 52 2.35 11.08 21.79
C GLU A 52 3.55 12.05 21.81
N ILE A 53 4.05 12.44 20.65
CA ILE A 53 5.25 13.28 20.54
C ILE A 53 4.95 14.79 20.64
N LEU A 54 3.79 15.27 20.16
CA LEU A 54 3.45 16.70 20.21
C LEU A 54 2.76 17.13 21.50
N LEU A 55 3.18 18.28 22.03
CA LEU A 55 2.49 18.99 23.11
C LEU A 55 1.08 19.44 22.65
N PHE A 56 0.13 19.45 23.60
CA PHE A 56 -1.29 19.78 23.38
C PHE A 56 -1.58 21.00 22.47
N PRO A 57 -0.88 22.16 22.55
CA PRO A 57 -1.21 23.32 21.72
C PRO A 57 -0.84 23.18 20.23
N SER A 58 0.12 22.32 19.87
CA SER A 58 0.59 22.17 18.48
C SER A 58 0.10 20.90 17.79
N ARG A 59 -0.55 19.99 18.53
CA ARG A 59 -1.02 18.68 18.05
C ARG A 59 -1.87 18.77 16.77
N VAL A 60 -2.84 19.68 16.72
CA VAL A 60 -3.74 19.82 15.56
C VAL A 60 -2.97 20.22 14.30
N LYS A 61 -1.97 21.10 14.43
CA LYS A 61 -1.15 21.55 13.28
C LYS A 61 -0.25 20.43 12.77
N GLY A 62 0.37 19.67 13.68
CA GLY A 62 1.20 18.52 13.32
C GLY A 62 0.41 17.41 12.62
N VAL A 63 -0.77 17.08 13.13
CA VAL A 63 -1.65 16.07 12.52
C VAL A 63 -2.18 16.54 11.15
N ALA A 64 -2.52 17.82 11.00
CA ALA A 64 -2.97 18.37 9.71
C ALA A 64 -1.87 18.27 8.64
N LEU A 65 -0.62 18.59 8.99
CA LEU A 65 0.51 18.50 8.06
C LEU A 65 0.76 17.04 7.62
N LEU A 66 0.74 16.11 8.58
CA LEU A 66 0.90 14.68 8.31
C LEU A 66 -0.18 14.15 7.37
N MET A 67 -1.45 14.49 7.63
CA MET A 67 -2.56 14.07 6.78
C MET A 67 -2.46 14.68 5.38
N GLY A 68 -2.04 15.94 5.26
CA GLY A 68 -1.74 16.59 3.99
C GLY A 68 -0.70 15.80 3.19
N SER A 69 0.46 15.51 3.79
CA SER A 69 1.53 14.76 3.12
C SER A 69 1.11 13.35 2.69
N ILE A 70 0.28 12.65 3.47
CA ILE A 70 -0.26 11.34 3.10
C ILE A 70 -1.15 11.44 1.86
N LYS A 71 -2.01 12.46 1.80
CA LYS A 71 -2.89 12.70 0.65
C LYS A 71 -2.10 13.11 -0.59
N ASP A 72 -1.09 13.96 -0.44
CA ASP A 72 -0.21 14.38 -1.54
C ASP A 72 0.56 13.20 -2.13
N SER A 73 1.14 12.34 -1.27
CA SER A 73 1.82 11.12 -1.70
C SER A 73 0.87 10.16 -2.43
N SER A 74 -0.36 9.99 -1.90
CA SER A 74 -1.37 9.14 -2.53
C SER A 74 -1.83 9.68 -3.88
N PHE A 75 -1.94 10.99 -4.03
CA PHE A 75 -2.27 11.67 -5.28
C PHE A 75 -1.17 11.44 -6.32
N PHE A 76 0.09 11.62 -5.93
CA PHE A 76 1.22 11.36 -6.82
C PHE A 76 1.28 9.90 -7.26
N SER A 77 1.14 8.95 -6.33
CA SER A 77 1.19 7.51 -6.66
C SER A 77 0.11 7.09 -7.66
N GLN A 78 -1.13 7.57 -7.50
CA GLN A 78 -2.23 7.26 -8.43
C GLN A 78 -2.07 7.96 -9.78
N SER A 79 -1.64 9.22 -9.77
CA SER A 79 -1.45 10.00 -11.00
C SER A 79 -0.30 9.43 -11.83
N VAL A 80 0.85 9.18 -11.20
CA VAL A 80 2.03 8.63 -11.87
C VAL A 80 1.81 7.20 -12.32
N ASN A 81 1.14 6.34 -11.54
CA ASN A 81 0.83 4.98 -12.00
C ASN A 81 -0.10 4.99 -13.23
N SER A 82 -1.12 5.85 -13.24
CA SER A 82 -2.03 5.99 -14.40
C SER A 82 -1.30 6.47 -15.66
N ILE A 83 -0.39 7.44 -15.51
CA ILE A 83 0.44 7.96 -16.61
C ILE A 83 1.44 6.91 -17.09
N ASN A 84 2.03 6.14 -16.18
CA ASN A 84 3.00 5.11 -16.52
C ASN A 84 2.33 3.95 -17.26
N LEU A 85 1.14 3.49 -16.82
CA LEU A 85 0.37 2.44 -17.49
C LEU A 85 -0.06 2.81 -18.91
N SER A 86 -0.22 4.10 -19.23
CA SER A 86 -0.60 4.56 -20.59
C SER A 86 0.59 4.71 -21.54
N THR A 87 1.81 4.89 -21.03
CA THR A 87 3.03 5.09 -21.84
C THR A 87 3.94 3.87 -21.87
N LEU A 88 4.11 3.18 -20.74
CA LEU A 88 4.66 1.84 -20.65
C LEU A 88 3.51 0.89 -20.33
N SER A 89 2.93 0.27 -21.35
CA SER A 89 2.05 -0.89 -21.15
C SER A 89 2.71 -1.85 -20.16
N TRP A 90 1.92 -2.27 -19.16
CA TRP A 90 2.34 -2.98 -17.93
C TRP A 90 3.58 -3.85 -18.17
N LYS A 91 4.76 -3.29 -17.88
CA LYS A 91 6.00 -4.05 -17.94
C LYS A 91 6.11 -4.67 -16.56
N TYR A 92 5.79 -5.97 -16.52
CA TYR A 92 5.49 -6.87 -15.38
C TYR A 92 4.00 -7.00 -15.05
#